data_AF-A0A1I2SES7-F1
#
_entry.id   AF-A0A1I2SES7-F1
#
_cell.length_a   1.000
_cell.length_b   1.000
_cell.length_c   1.000
_cell.angle_alpha   90.00
_cell.angle_beta   90.00
_cell.angle_gamma   90.00
#
_symmetry.space_group_name_H-M   'P 1'
#
loop_
_entity.id
_entity.type
_entity.pdbx_description
1 polymer ?
#
loop_
_entity_poly.entity_id
_entity_poly.type
_entity_poly.pdbx_seq_one_letter_code
_entity_poly.pdbx_strand_id
1 'polypeptide(L)'
;MKNELENKAEELEQTLQKQLDLLKKDSEDWLKVGGAVLVGGLLAYTIVKASKRKKSNKTQRAIDVLEREGLLDDDLRNKITKPKKSTFWPSMSQRLLILGLALAKEKFFKDLFNPDSDHEQKPKEGR
;
A
#
# COMPACT_ATOMS: atom_id res chain seq x y z
N MET A 1 -17.08 41.00 19.72
CA MET A 1 -16.76 40.59 18.34
C MET A 1 -15.26 40.41 18.08
N LYS A 2 -14.37 41.42 18.10
CA LYS A 2 -12.93 41.18 17.86
C LYS A 2 -12.27 40.26 18.90
N ASN A 3 -12.53 40.51 20.18
CA ASN A 3 -11.97 39.71 21.28
C ASN A 3 -12.49 38.26 21.31
N GLU A 4 -13.70 38.00 20.77
CA GLU A 4 -14.25 36.64 20.67
C GLU A 4 -13.63 35.85 19.49
N LEU A 5 -13.20 36.55 18.44
CA LEU A 5 -12.49 35.95 17.31
C LEU A 5 -11.04 35.63 17.69
N GLU A 6 -10.37 36.50 18.44
CA GLU A 6 -9.02 36.25 18.97
C GLU A 6 -9.01 35.08 19.96
N ASN A 7 -9.94 35.03 20.92
CA ASN A 7 -10.04 33.89 21.83
C ASN A 7 -10.31 32.57 21.09
N LYS A 8 -11.16 32.59 20.05
CA LYS A 8 -11.38 31.40 19.22
C LYS A 8 -10.12 31.02 18.43
N ALA A 9 -9.38 31.98 17.89
CA ALA A 9 -8.13 31.71 17.21
C ALA A 9 -7.09 31.09 18.17
N GLU A 10 -6.94 31.61 19.39
CA GLU A 10 -6.05 31.07 20.41
C GLU A 10 -6.47 29.66 20.88
N GLU A 11 -7.77 29.42 21.06
CA GLU A 11 -8.30 28.08 21.37
C GLU A 11 -8.05 27.09 20.23
N LEU A 12 -8.20 27.53 18.97
CA LEU A 12 -7.90 26.72 17.80
C LEU A 12 -6.41 26.39 17.72
N GLU A 13 -5.52 27.36 17.96
CA GLU A 13 -4.07 27.14 17.99
C GLU A 13 -3.66 26.20 19.12
N GLN A 14 -4.23 26.35 20.31
CA GLN A 14 -3.99 25.43 21.42
C GLN A 14 -4.48 24.01 21.11
N THR A 15 -5.63 23.88 20.46
CA THR A 15 -6.19 22.58 20.08
C THR A 15 -5.35 21.94 18.97
N LEU A 16 -4.86 22.74 18.01
CA LEU A 16 -3.96 22.27 16.96
C LEU A 16 -2.63 21.81 17.54
N GLN A 17 -2.05 22.56 18.47
CA GLN A 17 -0.82 22.20 19.17
C GLN A 17 -0.99 20.93 19.99
N LYS A 18 -2.09 20.77 20.73
CA LYS A 18 -2.38 19.53 21.47
C LYS A 18 -2.54 18.33 20.53
N GLN A 19 -3.21 18.51 19.39
CA GLN A 19 -3.33 17.46 18.36
C GLN A 19 -1.98 17.12 17.73
N LEU A 20 -1.13 18.12 17.48
CA LEU A 20 0.23 17.94 16.96
C LEU A 20 1.17 17.27 17.95
N ASP A 21 1.06 17.59 19.25
CA ASP A 21 1.89 16.96 20.28
C ASP A 21 1.49 15.50 20.51
N LEU A 22 0.20 15.18 20.49
CA LEU A 22 -0.28 13.80 20.51
C LEU A 22 0.17 13.05 19.25
N LEU A 23 0.04 13.66 18.08
CA LEU A 23 0.50 13.08 16.82
C LEU A 23 2.02 12.86 16.82
N LYS A 24 2.81 13.77 17.39
CA LYS A 24 4.27 13.61 17.55
C LYS A 24 4.63 12.51 18.54
N LYS A 25 3.83 12.31 19.58
CA LYS A 25 4.01 11.22 20.54
C LYS A 25 3.68 9.87 19.92
N ASP A 26 2.62 9.81 19.12
CA ASP A 26 2.21 8.62 18.36
C ASP A 26 2.99 8.47 17.04
N SER A 27 3.81 9.46 16.68
CA SER A 27 4.56 9.47 15.43
C SER A 27 5.56 8.34 15.38
N GLU A 28 6.11 7.88 16.49
CA GLU A 28 7.13 6.83 16.44
C GLU A 28 6.58 5.54 15.82
N ASP A 29 5.35 5.18 16.15
CA ASP A 29 4.70 3.99 15.60
C ASP A 29 4.08 4.25 14.22
N TRP A 30 3.52 5.44 13.99
CA TRP A 30 3.09 5.85 12.66
C TRP A 30 4.23 5.97 11.65
N LEU A 31 5.44 6.33 12.10
CA LEU A 31 6.63 6.41 11.26
C LEU A 31 7.14 5.00 10.92
N LYS A 32 7.09 4.05 11.87
CA LYS A 32 7.41 2.63 11.62
C LYS A 32 6.42 2.01 10.62
N VAL A 33 5.11 2.20 10.85
CA VAL A 33 4.06 1.70 9.96
C VAL A 33 4.11 2.40 8.58
N GLY A 34 4.22 3.72 8.57
CA GLY A 34 4.34 4.52 7.35
C GLY A 34 5.60 4.18 6.55
N GLY A 35 6.71 3.94 7.24
CA GLY A 35 7.96 3.46 6.65
C GLY A 35 7.83 2.08 6.01
N ALA A 36 7.21 1.13 6.72
CA ALA A 36 6.96 -0.21 6.20
C ALA A 36 6.06 -0.20 4.96
N VAL A 37 4.99 0.61 4.95
CA VAL A 37 4.10 0.79 3.79
C VAL A 37 4.85 1.41 2.61
N LEU A 38 5.69 2.42 2.84
CA LEU A 38 6.51 3.04 1.79
C LEU A 38 7.48 2.04 1.17
N VAL A 39 8.23 1.29 1.99
CA VAL A 39 9.17 0.26 1.50
C VAL A 39 8.40 -0.81 0.72
N GLY A 40 7.29 -1.31 1.26
CA GLY A 40 6.45 -2.30 0.58
C GLY A 40 5.89 -1.79 -0.75
N GLY A 41 5.45 -0.53 -0.79
CA GLY A 41 4.96 0.15 -1.99
C GLY A 41 6.03 0.28 -3.07
N LEU A 42 7.24 0.70 -2.69
CA LEU A 42 8.39 0.78 -3.61
C LEU A 42 8.76 -0.60 -4.16
N LEU A 43 8.79 -1.62 -3.31
CA LEU A 43 9.12 -2.99 -3.71
C LEU A 43 8.08 -3.55 -4.68
N ALA A 44 6.79 -3.41 -4.38
CA ALA A 44 5.71 -3.79 -5.29
C ALA A 44 5.77 -3.02 -6.62
N TYR A 45 6.03 -1.71 -6.58
CA TYR A 45 6.15 -0.88 -7.78
C TYR A 45 7.29 -1.33 -8.69
N THR A 46 8.47 -1.63 -8.14
CA THR A 46 9.63 -2.09 -8.93
C THR A 46 9.34 -3.41 -9.64
N ILE A 47 8.71 -4.38 -8.95
CA ILE A 47 8.32 -5.67 -9.52
C ILE A 47 7.34 -5.46 -10.69
N VAL A 48 6.29 -4.65 -10.48
CA VAL A 48 5.28 -4.38 -11.52
C VAL A 48 5.91 -3.66 -12.71
N LYS A 49 6.79 -2.69 -12.47
CA LYS A 49 7.51 -1.95 -13.53
C LYS A 49 8.41 -2.87 -14.35
N ALA A 50 9.15 -3.76 -13.70
CA ALA A 50 10.00 -4.74 -14.38
C ALA A 50 9.18 -5.72 -15.23
N SER A 51 8.05 -6.21 -14.70
CA SER A 51 7.14 -7.11 -15.42
C SER A 51 6.53 -6.45 -16.66
N LYS A 52 6.10 -5.19 -16.56
CA LYS A 52 5.60 -4.41 -17.71
C LYS A 52 6.66 -4.22 -18.80
N ARG A 53 7.91 -3.88 -18.43
CA ARG A 53 9.03 -3.76 -19.39
C ARG A 53 9.28 -5.07 -20.14
N LYS A 54 9.32 -6.20 -19.44
CA LYS A 54 9.50 -7.52 -20.07
C LYS A 54 8.39 -7.84 -21.08
N LYS A 55 7.14 -7.49 -20.75
CA LYS A 55 5.99 -7.69 -21.64
C LYS A 55 6.09 -6.82 -22.91
N SER A 56 6.44 -5.54 -22.77
CA SER A 56 6.65 -4.62 -23.89
C SER A 56 7.75 -5.12 -24.84
N ASN A 57 8.89 -5.58 -24.31
CA ASN A 57 9.99 -6.11 -25.13
C ASN A 57 9.57 -7.38 -25.91
N LYS A 58 8.73 -8.24 -25.31
CA LYS A 58 8.20 -9.42 -26.01
C LYS A 58 7.23 -9.03 -27.12
N THR A 59 6.37 -8.06 -26.86
CA THR A 59 5.44 -7.51 -27.86
C THR A 59 6.20 -6.91 -29.04
N GLN A 60 7.27 -6.15 -28.78
CA GLN A 60 8.09 -5.56 -29.82
C GLN A 60 8.76 -6.63 -30.70
N ARG A 61 9.38 -7.63 -30.07
CA ARG A 61 9.99 -8.75 -30.80
C ARG A 61 8.99 -9.53 -31.67
N ALA A 62 7.76 -9.69 -31.19
CA ALA A 62 6.73 -10.36 -31.97
C ALA A 62 6.39 -9.54 -33.23
N ILE A 63 6.25 -8.21 -33.10
CA ILE A 63 6.02 -7.31 -34.23
C ILE A 63 7.18 -7.37 -35.24
N ASP A 64 8.43 -7.32 -34.76
CA ASP A 64 9.62 -7.36 -35.63
C ASP A 64 9.73 -8.68 -36.42
N VAL A 65 9.37 -9.81 -35.82
CA VAL A 65 9.36 -11.12 -36.52
C VAL A 65 8.26 -11.19 -37.56
N LEU A 66 7.05 -10.73 -37.22
CA LEU A 66 5.91 -10.66 -38.14
C LEU A 66 6.19 -9.76 -39.35
N GLU A 67 6.90 -8.65 -39.14
CA GLU A 67 7.32 -7.73 -40.21
C GLU A 67 8.35 -8.40 -41.14
N ARG A 68 9.34 -9.08 -40.55
CA ARG A 68 10.38 -9.79 -41.30
C ARG A 68 9.83 -10.93 -42.16
N GLU A 69 8.75 -11.57 -41.72
CA GLU A 69 8.07 -12.64 -42.46
C GLU A 69 7.00 -12.13 -43.44
N GLY A 70 6.78 -10.81 -43.53
CA GLY A 70 5.77 -10.21 -44.42
C GLY A 70 4.32 -10.52 -44.00
N LEU A 71 4.12 -10.97 -42.76
CA LEU A 71 2.83 -11.36 -42.19
C LEU A 71 2.19 -10.24 -41.33
N LEU A 72 2.85 -9.08 -41.24
CA LEU A 72 2.39 -7.95 -40.45
C LEU A 72 1.32 -7.15 -41.21
N ASP A 73 0.07 -7.37 -40.83
CA ASP A 73 -1.08 -6.56 -41.26
C ASP A 73 -1.44 -5.50 -40.20
N ASP A 74 -2.02 -4.37 -40.63
CA ASP A 74 -2.41 -3.25 -39.77
C ASP A 74 -3.43 -3.68 -38.70
N ASP A 75 -4.32 -4.62 -39.04
CA ASP A 75 -5.30 -5.19 -38.12
C ASP A 75 -4.63 -6.07 -37.04
N LEU A 76 -3.59 -6.80 -37.42
CA LEU A 76 -2.79 -7.64 -36.51
C LEU A 76 -1.96 -6.77 -35.56
N ARG A 77 -1.32 -5.72 -36.11
CA ARG A 77 -0.57 -4.72 -35.36
C ARG A 77 -1.46 -4.06 -34.31
N ASN A 78 -2.67 -3.67 -34.68
CA ASN A 78 -3.67 -3.09 -33.78
C ASN A 78 -4.14 -4.08 -32.71
N LYS A 79 -4.34 -5.36 -33.04
CA LYS A 79 -4.70 -6.39 -32.03
C LYS A 79 -3.60 -6.66 -31.02
N ILE A 80 -2.34 -6.67 -31.45
CA ILE A 80 -1.17 -6.99 -30.61
C ILE A 80 -0.81 -5.81 -29.69
N THR A 81 -0.97 -4.57 -30.17
CA THR A 81 -0.65 -3.35 -29.40
C THR A 81 -1.81 -2.86 -28.52
N LYS A 82 -3.06 -3.28 -28.79
CA LYS A 82 -4.21 -2.85 -27.99
C LYS A 82 -4.03 -3.21 -26.50
N PRO A 83 -4.25 -2.25 -25.58
CA PRO A 83 -4.15 -2.52 -24.16
C PRO A 83 -5.25 -3.51 -23.75
N LYS A 84 -4.86 -4.76 -23.49
CA LYS A 84 -5.79 -5.79 -22.97
C LYS A 84 -6.21 -5.39 -21.55
N LYS A 85 -7.51 -5.12 -21.36
CA LYS A 85 -8.09 -4.86 -20.03
C LYS A 85 -7.78 -6.04 -19.11
N SER A 86 -7.20 -5.76 -17.95
CA SER A 86 -6.83 -6.80 -16.98
C SER A 86 -8.05 -7.23 -16.19
N THR A 87 -8.62 -8.39 -16.50
CA THR A 87 -9.71 -8.99 -15.72
C THR A 87 -9.23 -9.57 -14.38
N PHE A 88 -7.91 -9.76 -14.24
CA PHE A 88 -7.31 -10.45 -13.08
C PHE A 88 -6.94 -9.49 -11.94
N TRP A 89 -6.64 -8.23 -12.23
CA TRP A 89 -6.24 -7.25 -11.21
C TRP A 89 -7.38 -6.89 -10.24
N PRO A 90 -8.62 -6.60 -10.70
CA PRO A 90 -9.72 -6.24 -9.80
C PRO A 90 -10.13 -7.39 -8.87
N SER A 91 -10.14 -8.63 -9.37
CA SER A 91 -10.54 -9.79 -8.57
C SER A 91 -9.46 -10.19 -7.56
N MET A 92 -8.17 -10.10 -7.93
CA MET A 92 -7.09 -10.36 -6.98
C MET A 92 -6.93 -9.27 -5.93
N SER A 93 -7.09 -7.99 -6.28
CA SER A 93 -7.01 -6.91 -5.28
C SER A 93 -8.13 -7.00 -4.25
N GLN A 94 -9.36 -7.33 -4.68
CA GLN A 94 -10.48 -7.58 -3.76
C GLN A 94 -10.17 -8.74 -2.80
N ARG A 95 -9.65 -9.86 -3.31
CA ARG A 95 -9.28 -11.02 -2.48
C ARG A 95 -8.16 -10.68 -1.50
N LEU A 96 -7.13 -9.97 -1.93
CA LEU A 96 -6.03 -9.54 -1.07
C LEU A 96 -6.48 -8.53 -0.01
N LEU A 97 -7.40 -7.62 -0.34
CA LEU A 97 -8.00 -6.71 0.63
C LEU A 97 -8.79 -7.46 1.69
N ILE A 98 -9.67 -8.37 1.28
CA ILE A 98 -10.47 -9.17 2.22
C ILE A 98 -9.55 -10.02 3.11
N LEU A 99 -8.54 -10.67 2.54
CA LEU A 99 -7.57 -11.46 3.29
C LEU A 99 -6.75 -10.59 4.26
N GLY A 100 -6.31 -9.41 3.80
CA GLY A 100 -5.58 -8.44 4.62
C GLY A 100 -6.43 -7.94 5.79
N LEU A 101 -7.71 -7.62 5.56
CA LEU A 101 -8.66 -7.24 6.60
C LEU A 101 -8.93 -8.39 7.57
N ALA A 102 -9.04 -9.63 7.09
CA ALA A 102 -9.24 -10.81 7.93
C ALA A 102 -8.02 -11.07 8.82
N LEU A 103 -6.80 -10.98 8.27
CA LEU A 103 -5.56 -11.09 9.04
C LEU A 103 -5.40 -9.96 10.06
N ALA A 104 -5.71 -8.72 9.65
CA ALA A 104 -5.68 -7.58 10.56
C ALA A 104 -6.69 -7.76 11.70
N LYS A 105 -7.89 -8.26 11.39
CA LYS A 105 -8.88 -8.66 12.40
C LYS A 105 -8.30 -9.69 13.36
N GLU A 106 -7.72 -10.78 12.85
CA GLU A 106 -7.23 -11.85 13.71
C GLU A 106 -6.06 -11.41 14.61
N LYS A 107 -5.12 -10.62 14.09
CA LYS A 107 -3.92 -10.20 14.82
C LYS A 107 -4.18 -9.01 15.73
N PHE A 108 -4.78 -7.94 15.22
CA PHE A 108 -4.90 -6.71 15.99
C PHE A 108 -6.19 -6.64 16.82
N PHE A 109 -7.29 -7.28 16.40
CA PHE A 109 -8.52 -7.23 17.20
C PHE A 109 -8.49 -8.20 18.39
N LYS A 110 -7.66 -9.25 18.40
CA LYS A 110 -7.45 -10.06 19.62
C LYS A 110 -6.72 -9.25 20.69
N ASP A 111 -5.67 -8.52 20.30
CA ASP A 111 -4.86 -7.70 21.21
C ASP A 111 -5.61 -6.42 21.67
N LEU A 112 -6.51 -5.87 20.85
CA LEU A 112 -7.33 -4.69 21.22
C LEU A 112 -8.47 -4.97 22.21
N PHE A 113 -8.95 -6.21 22.31
CA PHE A 113 -10.06 -6.58 23.21
C PHE A 113 -9.64 -7.48 24.38
N ASN A 114 -8.39 -7.96 24.41
CA ASN A 114 -7.77 -8.63 25.56
C ASN A 114 -6.52 -7.83 26.00
N PRO A 115 -6.67 -6.82 26.87
CA PRO A 115 -5.53 -6.05 27.38
C PRO A 115 -4.64 -6.82 28.40
N ASP A 116 -4.90 -8.11 28.68
CA ASP A 116 -4.27 -8.85 29.78
C ASP A 116 -3.17 -9.85 29.38
N SER A 117 -2.78 -9.97 28.10
CA SER A 117 -1.84 -11.04 27.68
C SER A 117 -0.35 -10.64 27.57
N ASP A 118 0.05 -9.45 28.04
CA ASP A 118 1.46 -9.01 28.02
C ASP A 118 2.24 -9.29 29.32
N HIS A 119 1.77 -10.22 30.15
CA HIS A 119 2.51 -10.71 31.32
C HIS A 119 2.66 -12.22 31.35
N GLU A 120 3.08 -12.85 30.25
CA GLU A 120 3.66 -14.19 30.39
C GLU A 120 4.61 -14.54 29.25
N GLN A 121 5.91 -14.42 29.55
CA GLN A 121 7.03 -15.31 29.17
C GLN A 121 8.32 -14.47 29.22
N LYS A 122 9.25 -14.71 30.15
CA LYS A 122 10.12 -15.89 30.13
C LYS A 122 10.92 -16.10 31.44
N PRO A 123 11.50 -17.31 31.62
CA PRO A 123 11.83 -17.95 32.89
C PRO A 123 13.27 -17.73 33.34
N LYS A 124 13.55 -17.87 34.65
CA LYS A 124 14.83 -18.34 35.24
C LYS A 124 14.54 -18.97 36.61
N GLU A 125 14.62 -20.29 36.71
CA GLU A 125 15.82 -21.09 37.08
C GLU A 125 15.94 -21.22 38.60
N GLY A 126 15.74 -22.44 39.09
CA GLY A 126 15.84 -22.76 40.52
C GLY A 126 17.28 -22.83 41.00
N ARG A 127 17.52 -22.24 42.18
CA ARG A 127 18.01 -22.86 43.41
C ARG A 127 18.14 -21.80 44.48
#